data_AF-A0A537MV09-F1
#
_entry.id   AF-A0A537MV09-F1
#
_cell.length_a   1.000
_cell.length_b   1.000
_cell.length_c   1.000
_cell.angle_alpha   90.00
_cell.angle_beta   90.00
_cell.angle_gamma   90.00
#
_symmetry.space_group_name_H-M   'P 1'
#
loop_
_entity.id
_entity.type
_entity.pdbx_description
1 polymer ?
#
loop_
_entity_poly.entity_id
_entity_poly.type
_entity_poly.pdbx_seq_one_letter_code
_entity_poly.pdbx_strand_id
1 'polypeptide(L)'
;AVDRLVNKTKNGATLKKHLLESHTTTEDVGRIAAAADVKVLVMSHFVPGDDPLVTDDNWTEDVKKNYSGRIIVAKDLMELKLPV
;
A
#
# COMPACT_ATOMS: atom_id res chain seq x y z
N ALA A 1 10.19 4.44 4.53
CA ALA A 1 10.28 2.96 4.51
C ALA A 1 11.13 2.45 3.33
N VAL A 2 10.80 2.86 2.09
CA VAL A 2 11.55 2.45 0.86
C VAL A 2 13.06 2.67 0.98
N ASP A 3 13.52 3.80 1.51
CA ASP A 3 14.97 4.03 1.64
C ASP A 3 15.67 3.03 2.57
N ARG A 4 15.01 2.55 3.63
CA ARG A 4 15.57 1.48 4.48
C ARG A 4 15.69 0.17 3.70
N LEU A 5 14.66 -0.18 2.91
CA LEU A 5 14.69 -1.34 2.02
C LEU A 5 15.84 -1.25 1.01
N VAL A 6 16.01 -0.08 0.40
CA VAL A 6 17.06 0.21 -0.57
C VAL A 6 18.44 0.06 0.06
N ASN A 7 18.66 0.60 1.26
CA ASN A 7 19.94 0.52 1.95
C ASN A 7 20.32 -0.90 2.37
N LYS A 8 19.34 -1.78 2.68
CA LYS A 8 19.59 -3.20 2.99
C LYS A 8 19.75 -4.09 1.75
N THR A 9 19.57 -3.56 0.54
CA THR A 9 19.54 -4.34 -0.71
C THR A 9 20.77 -4.09 -1.57
N LYS A 10 21.46 -5.18 -1.99
CA LYS A 10 22.66 -5.12 -2.85
C LYS A 10 22.49 -4.27 -4.11
N ASN A 11 21.32 -4.33 -4.75
CA ASN A 11 20.95 -3.56 -5.95
C ASN A 11 19.96 -2.43 -5.65
N GLY A 12 20.13 -1.75 -4.50
CA GLY A 12 19.15 -0.80 -3.97
C GLY A 12 18.70 0.31 -4.94
N ALA A 13 19.63 0.90 -5.72
CA ALA A 13 19.28 1.96 -6.67
C ALA A 13 18.32 1.47 -7.77
N THR A 14 18.62 0.29 -8.36
CA THR A 14 17.75 -0.34 -9.37
C THR A 14 16.41 -0.73 -8.76
N LEU A 15 16.40 -1.26 -7.53
CA LEU A 15 15.16 -1.58 -6.83
C LEU A 15 14.30 -0.33 -6.60
N LYS A 16 14.89 0.76 -6.10
CA LYS A 16 14.17 2.02 -5.87
C LYS A 16 13.50 2.51 -7.14
N LYS A 17 14.24 2.51 -8.26
CA LYS A 17 13.73 2.92 -9.56
C LYS A 17 12.53 2.07 -9.97
N HIS A 18 12.64 0.75 -9.90
CA HIS A 18 11.55 -0.16 -10.21
C HIS A 18 10.31 0.06 -9.33
N LEU A 19 10.48 0.28 -8.02
CA LEU A 19 9.35 0.55 -7.13
C LEU A 19 8.62 1.83 -7.51
N LEU A 20 9.34 2.90 -7.84
CA LEU A 20 8.74 4.18 -8.25
C LEU A 20 8.08 4.13 -9.63
N GLU A 21 8.61 3.32 -10.56
CA GLU A 21 8.13 3.26 -11.94
C GLU A 21 7.03 2.21 -12.17
N SER A 22 6.97 1.17 -11.33
CA SER A 22 6.13 -0.01 -11.60
C SER A 22 5.08 -0.29 -10.52
N HIS A 23 5.03 0.49 -9.44
CA HIS A 23 4.04 0.32 -8.37
C HIS A 23 3.22 1.59 -8.14
N THR A 24 2.05 1.42 -7.54
CA THR A 24 1.13 2.50 -7.21
C THR A 24 1.44 3.01 -5.79
N THR A 25 1.57 4.33 -5.63
CA THR A 25 1.72 4.93 -4.30
C THR A 25 0.42 4.79 -3.49
N THR A 26 0.52 4.79 -2.15
CA THR A 26 -0.65 4.78 -1.25
C THR A 26 -1.58 5.97 -1.52
N GLU A 27 -1.03 7.13 -1.83
CA GLU A 27 -1.80 8.32 -2.20
C GLU A 27 -2.58 8.13 -3.51
N ASP A 28 -1.94 7.56 -4.53
CA ASP A 28 -2.57 7.23 -5.81
C ASP A 28 -3.64 6.14 -5.66
N VAL A 29 -3.41 5.13 -4.81
CA VAL A 29 -4.43 4.14 -4.47
C VAL A 29 -5.69 4.83 -3.92
N GLY A 30 -5.53 5.83 -3.05
CA GLY A 30 -6.63 6.64 -2.55
C GLY A 30 -7.35 7.41 -3.67
N ARG A 31 -6.61 8.08 -4.56
CA ARG A 31 -7.19 8.79 -5.71
C ARG A 31 -8.00 7.85 -6.61
N ILE A 32 -7.45 6.67 -6.92
CA ILE A 32 -8.10 5.67 -7.77
C ILE A 32 -9.37 5.14 -7.11
N ALA A 33 -9.32 4.79 -5.82
CA ALA A 33 -10.49 4.29 -5.09
C ALA A 33 -11.64 5.31 -5.04
N ALA A 34 -11.31 6.59 -4.81
CA ALA A 34 -12.28 7.67 -4.81
C ALA A 34 -12.88 7.90 -6.21
N ALA A 35 -12.04 7.92 -7.25
CA ALA A 35 -12.49 8.08 -8.63
C ALA A 35 -13.39 6.92 -9.09
N ALA A 36 -13.17 5.72 -8.56
CA ALA A 36 -13.97 4.53 -8.84
C ALA A 36 -15.25 4.43 -7.97
N ASP A 37 -15.47 5.35 -7.02
CA ASP A 37 -16.61 5.38 -6.10
C ASP A 37 -16.86 4.02 -5.39
N VAL A 38 -15.78 3.36 -4.97
CA VAL A 38 -15.89 2.08 -4.25
C VAL A 38 -16.31 2.29 -2.80
N LYS A 39 -17.10 1.37 -2.25
CA LYS A 39 -17.53 1.40 -0.84
C LYS A 39 -16.45 0.92 0.12
N VAL A 40 -15.67 -0.06 -0.31
CA VAL A 40 -14.61 -0.72 0.47
C VAL A 40 -13.38 -0.88 -0.43
N LEU A 41 -12.23 -0.42 0.06
CA LEU A 41 -10.94 -0.60 -0.57
C LEU A 41 -10.16 -1.65 0.22
N VAL A 42 -9.78 -2.75 -0.43
CA VAL A 42 -8.90 -3.78 0.14
C VAL A 42 -7.54 -3.66 -0.54
N MET A 43 -6.50 -3.37 0.25
CA MET A 43 -5.13 -3.20 -0.24
C MET A 43 -4.31 -4.47 0.00
N SER A 44 -3.49 -4.84 -0.98
CA SER A 44 -2.54 -5.95 -0.91
C SER A 44 -1.26 -5.62 -1.69
N HIS A 45 -0.30 -6.55 -1.75
CA HIS A 45 0.95 -6.40 -2.51
C HIS A 45 1.83 -5.22 -2.03
N PHE A 46 2.16 -5.24 -0.75
CA PHE A 46 2.88 -4.16 -0.07
C PHE A 46 4.41 -4.25 -0.24
N VAL A 47 5.07 -3.10 -0.45
CA VAL A 47 6.53 -3.00 -0.44
C VAL A 47 6.99 -1.73 0.30
N PRO A 48 7.84 -1.83 1.35
CA PRO A 48 8.33 -3.06 1.96
C PRO A 48 7.25 -3.77 2.80
N GLY A 49 6.95 -5.03 2.51
CA GLY A 49 6.00 -5.84 3.28
C GLY A 49 6.58 -6.51 4.52
N ASP A 50 7.91 -6.57 4.64
CA ASP A 50 8.65 -7.28 5.70
C ASP A 50 9.25 -6.33 6.76
N ASP A 51 9.00 -5.02 6.66
CA ASP A 51 9.59 -4.03 7.57
C ASP A 51 8.74 -3.92 8.86
N PRO A 52 9.24 -4.39 10.01
CA PRO A 52 8.46 -4.42 11.26
C PRO A 52 8.15 -3.02 11.82
N LEU A 53 8.79 -1.98 11.30
CA LEU A 53 8.51 -0.59 11.67
C LEU A 53 7.38 0.02 10.83
N VAL A 54 6.86 -0.69 9.82
CA VAL A 54 5.73 -0.22 9.00
C VAL A 54 4.46 -0.87 9.52
N THR A 55 3.58 -0.05 10.06
CA THR A 55 2.27 -0.48 10.61
C THR A 55 1.16 -0.33 9.57
N ASP A 56 -0.02 -0.89 9.87
CA ASP A 56 -1.21 -0.73 9.03
C ASP A 56 -1.64 0.74 8.93
N ASP A 57 -1.45 1.52 9.99
CA ASP A 57 -1.73 2.95 9.96
C ASP A 57 -0.85 3.67 8.94
N ASN A 58 0.43 3.31 8.84
CA ASN A 58 1.33 3.88 7.83
C ASN A 58 0.85 3.62 6.39
N TRP A 59 0.24 2.45 6.13
CA TRP A 59 -0.32 2.15 4.81
C TRP A 59 -1.56 2.98 4.49
N THR A 60 -2.38 3.29 5.49
CA THR A 60 -3.65 3.98 5.27
C THR A 60 -3.57 5.50 5.32
N GLU A 61 -2.53 6.08 5.92
CA GLU A 61 -2.39 7.52 6.14
C GLU A 61 -2.53 8.33 4.84
N ASP A 62 -1.76 7.99 3.81
CA ASP A 62 -1.78 8.69 2.52
C ASP A 62 -3.03 8.37 1.69
N VAL A 63 -3.56 7.15 1.83
CA VAL A 63 -4.80 6.73 1.14
C VAL A 63 -5.97 7.62 1.61
N LYS A 64 -6.06 7.86 2.92
CA LYS A 64 -7.11 8.66 3.56
C LYS A 64 -7.13 10.13 3.14
N LYS A 65 -6.04 10.64 2.55
CA LYS A 65 -6.00 12.01 2.00
C LYS A 65 -6.97 12.20 0.84
N ASN A 66 -7.23 11.13 0.07
CA ASN A 66 -8.04 11.19 -1.14
C ASN A 66 -9.28 10.28 -1.09
N TYR A 67 -9.33 9.30 -0.17
CA TYR A 67 -10.43 8.33 -0.08
C TYR A 67 -11.00 8.25 1.34
N SER A 68 -12.32 8.43 1.46
CA SER A 68 -13.04 8.46 2.74
C SER A 68 -13.83 7.17 3.05
N GLY A 69 -13.83 6.19 2.15
CA GLY A 69 -14.52 4.92 2.37
C GLY A 69 -13.75 3.98 3.31
N ARG A 70 -14.30 2.78 3.54
CA ARG A 70 -13.66 1.78 4.41
C ARG A 70 -12.39 1.25 3.74
N ILE A 71 -11.29 1.20 4.48
CA ILE A 71 -10.00 0.66 4.03
C ILE A 71 -9.67 -0.60 4.83
N ILE A 72 -9.21 -1.65 4.15
CA ILE A 72 -8.73 -2.89 4.74
C ILE A 72 -7.30 -3.12 4.25
N VAL A 73 -6.34 -3.20 5.18
CA VAL A 73 -4.97 -3.64 4.91
C VAL A 73 -4.96 -5.16 5.00
N ALA A 74 -4.93 -5.83 3.85
CA ALA A 74 -5.00 -7.29 3.83
C ALA A 74 -3.76 -7.94 4.45
N LYS A 75 -3.95 -9.11 5.04
CA LYS A 75 -2.89 -9.96 5.58
C LYS A 75 -2.90 -11.30 4.85
N ASP A 76 -1.77 -11.97 4.84
CA ASP A 76 -1.68 -13.33 4.31
C ASP A 76 -2.74 -14.21 4.97
N LEU A 77 -3.44 -14.99 4.14
CA LEU A 77 -4.54 -15.87 4.53
C LEU A 77 -5.81 -15.16 5.09
N MET A 78 -5.94 -13.83 4.94
CA MET A 78 -7.17 -13.13 5.30
C MET A 78 -8.33 -13.53 4.36
N GLU A 79 -9.46 -13.91 4.95
CA GLU A 79 -10.72 -14.17 4.24
C GLU A 79 -11.74 -13.05 4.48
N LEU A 80 -12.44 -12.63 3.44
CA LEU A 80 -13.51 -11.63 3.51
C LEU A 80 -14.82 -12.24 2.99
N LYS A 81 -15.85 -12.24 3.83
CA LYS A 81 -17.20 -12.68 3.43
C LYS A 81 -17.96 -11.50 2.82
N LEU A 82 -18.60 -11.74 1.67
CA LEU A 82 -19.42 -10.72 0.99
C LEU A 82 -20.88 -10.71 1.49
N PRO A 83 -21.55 -9.53 1.53
CA PRO A 83 -20.96 -8.21 1.29
C PRO A 83 -20.01 -7.83 2.43
N VAL A 84 -18.86 -7.25 2.07
CA VAL A 84 -17.84 -6.80 3.04
C VAL A 84 -18.36 -5.63 3.86
#